data_AF-A0A8T0J676-F1
#
_entry.id   AF-A0A8T0J676-F1
#
_cell.length_a   1.000
_cell.length_b   1.000
_cell.length_c   1.000
_cell.angle_alpha   90.00
_cell.angle_beta   90.00
_cell.angle_gamma   90.00
#
_symmetry.space_group_name_H-M   'P 1'
#
loop_
_entity.id
_entity.type
_entity.pdbx_description
1 polymer ?
#
loop_
_entity_poly.entity_id
_entity_poly.type
_entity_poly.pdbx_seq_one_letter_code
_entity_poly.pdbx_strand_id
1 'polypeptide(L)'
;MGGCCQKQVRADKSTVVPSWASSPVYKDDDEVKVKLVGDVTCPYTQRVRIALLHKDVPVEASLVMPDDLRTCRGENLASISPDGKFPVFQHGDHKITGSVDAMLAYIEENFENPPLLPSGLEKEVAQWVSYIRDTFTSIIEDTLQNGDPYAQDALEARLDESLARLNNGIQSHHRKGKFFLGSKFTLVDVYLIPFLSLMDHVTYIRGFSLNPSYTRLSGYKAVMCTFKGYKPVQVGTDLAKTILVKSAVEKPPQPLVTLALLQHKSIRWHLEAFVKLVQEFDSINRRASIDTMQRTVFGTRLKELPKVYDRLLELLQEHAQMEERVIFPALEMADQALTESARKDHARDLPVMNGVREDIKGVMALRQGNFDHREALSALTTRVEDFEIHVKEHFLEEEKEQLPLLQAAGYGTRKQQTMTGQAFMIMETTHSRLLPYLLEGLQPHEVHQYLGIMQGSTSDAEKSSMLPRIANALNNDDYENVRKVAIERMPSLGGPQYTPKGQSRPSMDQGDTWYTRRAISFYT
;
A
#
# COMPACT_ATOMS: atom_id res chain seq x y z
N MET A 1 25.76 26.22 -44.50
CA MET A 1 26.56 27.12 -43.64
C MET A 1 25.74 27.31 -42.37
N GLY A 2 25.93 26.49 -41.33
CA GLY A 2 26.95 26.68 -40.28
C GLY A 2 26.45 27.74 -39.29
N GLY A 3 26.24 27.52 -38.00
CA GLY A 3 26.32 26.34 -37.14
C GLY A 3 25.89 26.75 -35.73
N CYS A 4 25.82 25.75 -34.85
CA CYS A 4 26.06 25.83 -33.41
C CYS A 4 25.05 26.59 -32.51
N CYS A 5 24.18 25.82 -31.85
CA CYS A 5 24.00 25.89 -30.40
C CYS A 5 23.35 24.60 -29.88
N GLN A 6 24.12 23.52 -29.83
CA GLN A 6 23.84 22.40 -28.94
C GLN A 6 24.00 22.91 -27.51
N LYS A 7 22.89 23.12 -26.80
CA LYS A 7 22.92 23.12 -25.34
C LYS A 7 23.05 21.67 -24.90
N GLN A 8 24.25 21.31 -24.47
CA GLN A 8 24.51 20.15 -23.63
C GLN A 8 23.52 20.15 -22.47
N VAL A 9 22.51 19.28 -22.55
CA VAL A 9 21.79 18.86 -21.35
C VAL A 9 22.78 17.99 -20.59
N ARG A 10 23.23 18.49 -19.43
CA ARG A 10 24.00 17.74 -18.44
C ARG A 10 23.36 16.38 -18.25
N ALA A 11 24.07 15.33 -18.68
CA ALA A 11 23.88 14.00 -18.15
C ALA A 11 24.28 14.06 -16.68
N ASP A 12 23.32 13.95 -15.78
CA ASP A 12 23.63 13.72 -14.38
C ASP A 12 22.56 12.86 -13.73
N LYS A 13 23.03 11.88 -12.95
CA LYS A 13 22.33 10.76 -12.29
C LYS A 13 21.95 9.57 -13.17
N SER A 14 22.93 8.80 -13.66
CA SER A 14 22.74 7.34 -13.70
C SER A 14 22.64 6.86 -12.25
N THR A 15 21.52 6.26 -11.87
CA THR A 15 21.37 5.67 -10.53
C THR A 15 22.40 4.56 -10.39
N VAL A 16 23.37 4.74 -9.48
CA VAL A 16 24.44 3.77 -9.23
C VAL A 16 23.82 2.42 -8.88
N VAL A 17 24.12 1.39 -9.67
CA VAL A 17 23.76 0.00 -9.36
C VAL A 17 24.35 -0.33 -7.98
N PRO A 18 23.57 -0.87 -7.03
CA PRO A 18 24.09 -1.14 -5.70
C PRO A 18 25.31 -2.07 -5.75
N SER A 19 26.31 -1.84 -4.90
CA SER A 19 27.54 -2.64 -4.89
C SER A 19 27.33 -4.14 -4.65
N TRP A 20 26.22 -4.52 -4.00
CA TRP A 20 25.83 -5.93 -3.82
C TRP A 20 25.38 -6.61 -5.12
N ALA A 21 24.98 -5.84 -6.12
CA ALA A 21 24.52 -6.34 -7.42
C ALA A 21 25.66 -6.53 -8.43
N SER A 22 26.89 -6.10 -8.09
CA SER A 22 28.10 -6.33 -8.89
C SER A 22 28.61 -7.77 -8.69
N SER A 23 29.02 -8.44 -9.78
CA SER A 23 29.65 -9.77 -9.69
C SER A 23 30.94 -9.74 -8.85
N PRO A 24 31.26 -10.83 -8.11
CA PRO A 24 32.60 -11.02 -7.57
C PRO A 24 33.63 -11.04 -8.70
N VAL A 25 34.84 -10.55 -8.43
CA VAL A 25 35.97 -10.69 -9.37
C VAL A 25 36.42 -12.15 -9.35
N TYR A 26 36.06 -12.91 -10.38
CA TYR A 26 36.59 -14.27 -10.59
C TYR A 26 38.01 -14.15 -11.18
N LYS A 27 38.96 -14.90 -10.62
CA LYS A 27 40.32 -15.00 -11.19
C LYS A 27 40.21 -15.65 -12.57
N ASP A 28 40.95 -15.09 -13.53
CA ASP A 28 41.08 -15.65 -14.87
C ASP A 28 41.63 -17.08 -14.79
N ASP A 29 40.73 -18.05 -15.01
CA ASP A 29 41.05 -19.32 -15.64
C ASP A 29 40.20 -19.38 -16.93
N ASP A 30 40.75 -19.99 -17.97
CA ASP A 30 40.20 -20.14 -19.34
C ASP A 30 38.87 -20.93 -19.42
N GLU A 31 38.05 -20.96 -18.36
CA GLU A 31 36.71 -21.52 -18.38
C GLU A 31 35.73 -20.63 -19.14
N VAL A 32 34.86 -21.24 -19.94
CA VAL A 32 33.82 -20.56 -20.72
C VAL A 32 32.91 -19.77 -19.78
N LYS A 33 33.11 -18.44 -19.71
CA LYS A 33 32.35 -17.55 -18.81
C LYS A 33 30.91 -17.41 -19.28
N VAL A 34 29.95 -17.69 -18.39
CA VAL A 34 28.54 -17.31 -18.59
C VAL A 34 28.38 -15.81 -18.36
N LYS A 35 27.72 -15.12 -19.29
CA LYS A 35 27.33 -13.72 -19.16
C LYS A 35 25.83 -13.60 -18.97
N LEU A 36 25.42 -12.77 -18.02
CA LEU A 36 24.01 -12.48 -17.76
C LEU A 36 23.79 -10.97 -17.67
N VAL A 37 22.94 -10.43 -18.54
CA VAL A 37 22.54 -9.01 -18.50
C VAL A 37 21.05 -8.94 -18.16
N GLY A 38 20.67 -8.10 -17.20
CA GLY A 38 19.27 -8.00 -16.81
C GLY A 38 18.96 -6.90 -15.81
N ASP A 39 17.69 -6.81 -15.44
CA ASP A 39 17.20 -5.87 -14.43
C ASP A 39 17.51 -6.42 -13.03
N VAL A 40 18.18 -5.61 -12.21
CA VAL A 40 18.54 -5.93 -10.83
C VAL A 40 17.32 -6.26 -9.95
N THR A 41 16.16 -5.68 -10.26
CA THR A 41 14.91 -5.83 -9.51
C THR A 41 13.95 -6.87 -10.10
N CYS A 42 14.26 -7.44 -11.26
CA CYS A 42 13.33 -8.29 -11.98
C CYS A 42 13.32 -9.74 -11.43
N PRO A 43 12.16 -10.24 -10.96
CA PRO A 43 12.05 -11.60 -10.42
C PRO A 43 12.31 -12.68 -11.49
N TYR A 44 12.09 -12.40 -12.78
CA TYR A 44 12.45 -13.30 -13.87
C TYR A 44 13.98 -13.44 -14.02
N THR A 45 14.72 -12.34 -13.92
CA THR A 45 16.20 -12.37 -13.91
C THR A 45 16.73 -13.13 -12.69
N GLN A 46 16.06 -12.99 -11.54
CA GLN A 46 16.40 -13.77 -10.34
C GLN A 46 16.27 -15.28 -10.56
N ARG A 47 15.27 -15.78 -11.31
CA ARG A 47 15.14 -17.22 -11.62
C ARG A 47 16.43 -17.78 -12.24
N VAL A 48 16.96 -17.10 -13.26
CA VAL A 48 18.20 -17.50 -13.95
C VAL A 48 19.39 -17.46 -13.00
N ARG A 49 19.52 -16.40 -12.20
CA ARG A 49 20.61 -16.28 -11.20
C ARG A 49 20.56 -17.36 -10.14
N ILE A 50 19.38 -17.72 -9.65
CA ILE A 50 19.21 -18.78 -8.64
C ILE A 50 19.65 -20.13 -9.20
N ALA A 51 19.27 -20.44 -10.45
CA ALA A 51 19.68 -21.69 -11.09
C ALA A 51 21.20 -21.76 -11.26
N LEU A 52 21.83 -20.69 -11.75
CA LEU A 52 23.29 -20.62 -11.92
C LEU A 52 24.03 -20.73 -10.58
N LEU A 53 23.57 -20.03 -9.54
CA LEU A 53 24.13 -20.13 -8.19
C LEU A 53 23.93 -21.51 -7.57
N HIS A 54 22.80 -22.17 -7.81
CA HIS A 54 22.56 -23.51 -7.29
C HIS A 54 23.51 -24.53 -7.91
N LYS A 55 23.83 -24.34 -9.19
CA LYS A 55 24.76 -25.17 -9.96
C LYS A 55 26.24 -24.75 -9.81
N ASP A 56 26.51 -23.78 -8.95
CA ASP A 56 27.85 -23.24 -8.70
C ASP A 56 28.57 -22.81 -10.01
N VAL A 57 27.81 -22.31 -11.00
CA VAL A 57 28.32 -21.83 -12.30
C VAL A 57 28.89 -20.41 -12.15
N PRO A 58 30.14 -20.13 -12.59
CA PRO A 58 30.69 -18.77 -12.60
C PRO A 58 29.96 -17.85 -13.58
N VAL A 59 29.54 -16.66 -13.12
CA VAL A 59 28.75 -15.70 -13.94
C VAL A 59 29.31 -14.29 -13.88
N GLU A 60 29.53 -13.72 -15.06
CA GLU A 60 29.72 -12.28 -15.26
C GLU A 60 28.34 -11.61 -15.42
N ALA A 61 27.80 -11.06 -14.32
CA ALA A 61 26.48 -10.45 -14.30
C ALA A 61 26.57 -8.92 -14.46
N SER A 62 25.87 -8.38 -15.46
CA SER A 62 25.64 -6.94 -15.63
C SER A 62 24.18 -6.64 -15.29
N LEU A 63 23.92 -6.36 -14.01
CA LEU A 63 22.59 -5.99 -13.52
C LEU A 63 22.42 -4.47 -13.54
N VAL A 64 21.34 -3.99 -14.13
CA VAL A 64 21.06 -2.56 -14.32
C VAL A 64 19.70 -2.18 -13.75
N MET A 65 19.46 -0.89 -13.54
CA MET A 65 18.17 -0.40 -13.05
C MET A 65 17.08 -0.47 -14.13
N PRO A 66 15.80 -0.60 -13.75
CA PRO A 66 14.68 -0.64 -14.71
C PRO A 66 14.62 0.59 -15.62
N ASP A 67 14.92 1.78 -15.09
CA ASP A 67 14.89 3.04 -15.87
C ASP A 67 16.00 3.09 -16.92
N ASP A 68 17.17 2.49 -16.64
CA ASP A 68 18.30 2.43 -17.56
C ASP A 68 18.02 1.45 -18.73
N LEU A 69 17.34 0.33 -18.44
CA LEU A 69 16.84 -0.60 -19.46
C LEU A 69 15.76 0.04 -20.33
N ARG A 70 14.79 0.71 -19.72
CA ARG A 70 13.68 1.36 -20.44
C ARG A 70 14.14 2.49 -21.35
N THR A 71 15.20 3.20 -20.97
CA THR A 71 15.74 4.33 -21.73
C THR A 71 16.93 3.96 -22.61
N CYS A 72 17.35 2.69 -22.61
CA CYS A 72 18.59 2.20 -23.23
C CYS A 72 19.81 3.08 -22.87
N ARG A 73 19.82 3.67 -21.66
CA ARG A 73 20.91 4.53 -21.20
C ARG A 73 22.01 3.65 -20.63
N GLY A 74 22.92 3.25 -21.50
CA GLY A 74 24.13 2.51 -21.17
C GLY A 74 24.84 2.19 -22.47
N GLU A 75 26.13 2.51 -22.55
CA GLU A 75 26.96 2.10 -23.69
C GLU A 75 26.83 0.57 -23.84
N ASN A 76 26.41 0.09 -25.02
CA ASN A 76 26.22 -1.33 -25.41
C ASN A 76 24.90 -2.06 -25.07
N LEU A 77 23.89 -1.51 -24.38
CA LEU A 77 22.65 -2.28 -24.14
C LEU A 77 21.87 -2.61 -25.43
N ALA A 78 21.80 -1.66 -26.37
CA ALA A 78 21.14 -1.86 -27.67
C ALA A 78 21.84 -2.88 -28.57
N SER A 79 23.17 -3.03 -28.45
CA SER A 79 23.91 -4.08 -29.17
C SER A 79 23.77 -5.45 -28.48
N ILE A 80 23.64 -5.46 -27.15
CA ILE A 80 23.42 -6.69 -26.37
C ILE A 80 22.00 -7.22 -26.56
N SER A 81 20.97 -6.38 -26.59
CA SER A 81 19.58 -6.80 -26.83
C SER A 81 18.91 -5.89 -27.87
N PRO A 82 19.06 -6.18 -29.18
CA PRO A 82 18.47 -5.37 -30.24
C PRO A 82 16.93 -5.32 -30.21
N ASP A 83 16.29 -6.36 -29.67
CA ASP A 83 14.83 -6.43 -29.52
C ASP A 83 14.34 -5.89 -28.15
N GLY A 84 15.26 -5.39 -27.32
CA GLY A 84 14.96 -4.80 -26.02
C GLY A 84 14.49 -5.80 -24.96
N LYS A 85 14.62 -7.11 -25.21
CA LYS A 85 14.17 -8.13 -24.26
C LYS A 85 15.29 -8.51 -23.30
N PHE A 86 14.95 -8.62 -22.03
CA PHE A 86 15.85 -9.02 -20.95
C PHE A 86 15.17 -10.09 -20.08
N PRO A 87 15.93 -10.94 -19.36
CA PRO A 87 17.40 -11.00 -19.33
C PRO A 87 18.00 -11.48 -20.66
N VAL A 88 19.31 -11.27 -20.82
CA VAL A 88 20.14 -11.82 -21.90
C VAL A 88 21.15 -12.75 -21.26
N PHE A 89 21.14 -14.01 -21.69
CA PHE A 89 22.07 -15.05 -21.26
C PHE A 89 22.99 -15.40 -22.42
N GLN A 90 24.28 -15.54 -22.15
CA GLN A 90 25.25 -15.99 -23.13
C GLN A 90 26.25 -16.97 -22.52
N HIS A 91 26.47 -18.09 -23.20
CA HIS A 91 27.48 -19.10 -22.87
C HIS A 91 28.20 -19.47 -24.17
N GLY A 92 29.46 -19.03 -24.33
CA GLY A 92 30.18 -19.08 -25.60
C GLY A 92 29.40 -18.37 -26.72
N ASP A 93 29.19 -19.07 -27.83
CA ASP A 93 28.42 -18.57 -28.98
C ASP A 93 26.89 -18.70 -28.79
N HIS A 94 26.43 -19.41 -27.76
CA HIS A 94 25.01 -19.60 -27.52
C HIS A 94 24.42 -18.41 -26.75
N LYS A 95 23.50 -17.68 -27.38
CA LYS A 95 22.85 -16.49 -26.80
C LYS A 95 21.33 -16.67 -26.78
N ILE A 96 20.73 -16.46 -25.61
CA ILE A 96 19.29 -16.51 -25.39
C ILE A 96 18.84 -15.14 -24.86
N THR A 97 17.78 -14.58 -25.43
CA THR A 97 17.28 -13.24 -25.11
C THR A 97 15.81 -13.31 -24.72
N GLY A 98 15.44 -12.75 -23.57
CA GLY A 98 14.05 -12.59 -23.10
C GLY A 98 13.35 -13.86 -22.59
N SER A 99 13.70 -15.05 -23.08
CA SER A 99 13.05 -16.30 -22.67
C SER A 99 13.75 -16.95 -21.48
N VAL A 100 13.24 -16.70 -20.27
CA VAL A 100 13.77 -17.32 -19.04
C VAL A 100 13.59 -18.84 -19.04
N ASP A 101 12.49 -19.37 -19.58
CA ASP A 101 12.27 -20.81 -19.69
C ASP A 101 13.34 -21.48 -20.57
N ALA A 102 13.70 -20.86 -21.70
CA ALA A 102 14.76 -21.37 -22.57
C ALA A 102 16.14 -21.29 -21.90
N MET A 103 16.41 -20.24 -21.11
CA MET A 103 17.64 -20.13 -20.33
C MET A 103 17.74 -21.22 -19.27
N LEU A 104 16.65 -21.47 -18.53
CA LEU A 104 16.63 -22.50 -17.48
C LEU A 104 16.75 -23.91 -18.07
N ALA A 105 16.14 -24.18 -19.22
CA ALA A 105 16.31 -25.42 -19.95
C ALA A 105 17.78 -25.60 -20.39
N TYR A 106 18.36 -24.58 -21.02
CA TYR A 106 19.77 -24.61 -21.42
C TYR A 106 20.70 -24.85 -20.22
N ILE A 107 20.44 -24.20 -19.09
CA ILE A 107 21.22 -24.36 -17.86
C ILE A 107 21.12 -25.79 -17.32
N GLU A 108 19.92 -26.38 -17.30
CA GLU A 108 19.74 -27.76 -16.85
C GLU A 108 20.41 -28.78 -17.78
N GLU A 109 20.38 -28.54 -19.09
CA GLU A 109 20.99 -29.43 -20.09
C GLU A 109 22.52 -29.36 -20.12
N ASN A 110 23.13 -28.19 -19.88
CA ASN A 110 24.57 -27.97 -20.06
C ASN A 110 25.36 -27.98 -18.74
N PHE A 111 24.71 -27.86 -17.59
CA PHE A 111 25.37 -27.88 -16.27
C PHE A 111 24.71 -28.97 -15.41
N GLU A 112 25.21 -30.21 -15.49
CA GLU A 112 24.50 -31.41 -15.02
C GLU A 112 24.25 -31.46 -13.50
N ASN A 113 25.14 -30.91 -12.67
CA ASN A 113 25.10 -31.11 -11.21
C ASN A 113 25.11 -29.82 -10.39
N PRO A 114 24.32 -29.72 -9.31
CA PRO A 114 23.15 -30.55 -8.97
C PRO A 114 21.97 -30.43 -9.96
N PRO A 115 21.14 -31.48 -10.12
CA PRO A 115 19.98 -31.46 -11.01
C PRO A 115 18.81 -30.66 -10.41
N LEU A 116 18.18 -29.80 -11.21
CA LEU A 116 16.95 -29.08 -10.86
C LEU A 116 15.70 -29.89 -11.26
N LEU A 117 15.86 -30.94 -12.06
CA LEU A 117 14.86 -31.95 -12.41
C LEU A 117 15.28 -33.35 -11.93
N PRO A 118 15.20 -33.66 -10.62
CA PRO A 118 15.64 -34.94 -10.11
C PRO A 118 14.78 -36.10 -10.62
N SER A 119 15.41 -37.25 -10.89
CA SER A 119 14.71 -38.45 -11.34
C SER A 119 13.60 -38.88 -10.37
N GLY A 120 12.43 -39.19 -10.94
CA GLY A 120 11.21 -39.57 -10.21
C GLY A 120 10.33 -38.40 -9.77
N LEU A 121 10.76 -37.14 -9.96
CA LEU A 121 9.98 -35.93 -9.64
C LEU A 121 9.61 -35.10 -10.87
N GLU A 122 10.03 -35.48 -12.08
CA GLU A 122 9.94 -34.68 -13.30
C GLU A 122 8.52 -34.21 -13.58
N LYS A 123 7.54 -35.14 -13.47
CA LYS A 123 6.12 -34.83 -13.68
C LYS A 123 5.58 -33.84 -12.65
N GLU A 124 5.93 -34.04 -11.38
CA GLU A 124 5.46 -33.17 -10.29
C GLU A 124 6.10 -31.78 -10.37
N VAL A 125 7.39 -31.71 -10.70
CA VAL A 125 8.10 -30.46 -10.97
C VAL A 125 7.44 -29.72 -12.13
N ALA A 126 7.20 -30.39 -13.26
CA ALA A 126 6.57 -29.77 -14.43
C ALA A 126 5.17 -29.21 -14.12
N GLN A 127 4.36 -29.95 -13.35
CA GLN A 127 3.02 -29.51 -12.94
C GLN A 127 3.06 -28.25 -12.07
N TRP A 128 3.94 -28.21 -11.07
CA TRP A 128 4.07 -27.05 -10.20
C TRP A 128 4.71 -25.86 -10.90
N VAL A 129 5.73 -26.08 -11.74
CA VAL A 129 6.36 -25.03 -12.54
C VAL A 129 5.34 -24.40 -13.49
N SER A 130 4.53 -25.18 -14.20
CA SER A 130 3.47 -24.62 -15.05
C SER A 130 2.47 -23.80 -14.24
N TYR A 131 1.98 -24.32 -13.11
CA TYR A 131 1.07 -23.54 -12.26
C TYR A 131 1.71 -22.23 -11.76
N ILE A 132 2.95 -22.27 -11.30
CA ILE A 132 3.63 -21.08 -10.78
C ILE A 132 3.88 -20.06 -11.89
N ARG A 133 4.36 -20.52 -13.05
CA ARG A 133 4.67 -19.67 -14.21
C ARG A 133 3.40 -19.06 -14.81
N ASP A 134 2.39 -19.88 -15.04
CA ASP A 134 1.21 -19.52 -15.85
C ASP A 134 0.09 -18.91 -14.99
N THR A 135 0.09 -19.13 -13.67
CA THR A 135 -0.98 -18.67 -12.78
C THR A 135 -0.46 -17.80 -11.65
N PHE A 136 0.36 -18.33 -10.73
CA PHE A 136 0.78 -17.57 -9.54
C PHE A 136 1.56 -16.29 -9.89
N THR A 137 2.46 -16.39 -10.88
CA THR A 137 3.24 -15.24 -11.37
C THR A 137 2.33 -14.10 -11.83
N SER A 138 1.33 -14.40 -12.67
CA SER A 138 0.38 -13.38 -13.13
C SER A 138 -0.47 -12.82 -11.98
N ILE A 139 -0.92 -13.65 -11.04
CA ILE A 139 -1.73 -13.20 -9.89
C ILE A 139 -0.97 -12.18 -9.03
N ILE A 140 0.30 -12.45 -8.71
CA ILE A 140 1.08 -11.55 -7.86
C ILE A 140 1.48 -10.27 -8.60
N GLU A 141 1.75 -10.34 -9.90
CA GLU A 141 2.01 -9.17 -10.72
C GLU A 141 0.77 -8.28 -10.87
N ASP A 142 -0.39 -8.89 -11.15
CA ASP A 142 -1.68 -8.20 -11.20
C ASP A 142 -1.95 -7.49 -9.87
N THR A 143 -1.74 -8.17 -8.74
CA THR A 143 -1.95 -7.59 -7.41
C THR A 143 -1.04 -6.38 -7.16
N LEU A 144 0.22 -6.45 -7.60
CA LEU A 144 1.17 -5.35 -7.43
C LEU A 144 0.86 -4.16 -8.34
N GLN A 145 0.52 -4.41 -9.61
CA GLN A 145 0.43 -3.36 -10.62
C GLN A 145 -0.98 -2.80 -10.79
N ASN A 146 -2.01 -3.61 -10.57
CA ASN A 146 -3.38 -3.17 -10.69
C ASN A 146 -3.79 -2.40 -9.43
N GLY A 147 -3.73 -1.08 -9.50
CA GLY A 147 -4.19 -0.17 -8.45
C GLY A 147 -5.64 0.24 -8.59
N ASP A 148 -6.43 -0.38 -9.47
CA ASP A 148 -7.85 -0.03 -9.65
C ASP A 148 -8.59 -0.34 -8.34
N PRO A 149 -9.17 0.68 -7.66
CA PRO A 149 -9.82 0.47 -6.37
C PRO A 149 -10.93 -0.57 -6.42
N TYR A 150 -11.65 -0.70 -7.55
CA TYR A 150 -12.75 -1.66 -7.69
C TYR A 150 -12.30 -3.10 -7.99
N ALA A 151 -11.02 -3.30 -8.30
CA ALA A 151 -10.46 -4.63 -8.53
C ALA A 151 -9.83 -5.24 -7.28
N GLN A 152 -9.58 -4.45 -6.23
CA GLN A 152 -8.73 -4.85 -5.10
C GLN A 152 -9.27 -6.08 -4.35
N ASP A 153 -10.55 -6.12 -4.02
CA ASP A 153 -11.15 -7.25 -3.28
C ASP A 153 -11.03 -8.58 -4.06
N ALA A 154 -11.28 -8.52 -5.37
CA ALA A 154 -11.17 -9.69 -6.24
C ALA A 154 -9.70 -10.14 -6.39
N LEU A 155 -8.76 -9.20 -6.42
CA LEU A 155 -7.33 -9.50 -6.45
C LEU A 155 -6.85 -10.14 -5.14
N GLU A 156 -7.28 -9.62 -3.99
CA GLU A 156 -6.95 -10.18 -2.68
C GLU A 156 -7.46 -11.63 -2.56
N ALA A 157 -8.72 -11.88 -2.91
CA ALA A 157 -9.31 -13.20 -2.86
C ALA A 157 -8.58 -14.20 -3.79
N ARG A 158 -8.28 -13.79 -5.03
CA ARG A 158 -7.53 -14.61 -6.00
C ARG A 158 -6.10 -14.91 -5.50
N LEU A 159 -5.45 -13.93 -4.87
CA LEU A 159 -4.13 -14.11 -4.29
C LEU A 159 -4.16 -15.08 -3.11
N ASP A 160 -5.09 -14.91 -2.17
CA ASP A 160 -5.24 -15.79 -1.00
C ASP A 160 -5.49 -17.25 -1.42
N GLU A 161 -6.37 -17.49 -2.40
CA GLU A 161 -6.61 -18.84 -2.95
C GLU A 161 -5.32 -19.45 -3.53
N SER A 162 -4.53 -18.66 -4.26
CA SER A 162 -3.28 -19.11 -4.84
C SER A 162 -2.22 -19.42 -3.77
N LEU A 163 -2.13 -18.58 -2.72
CA LEU A 163 -1.25 -18.80 -1.58
C LEU A 163 -1.68 -20.06 -0.79
N ALA A 164 -2.98 -20.29 -0.62
CA ALA A 164 -3.53 -21.50 0.00
C ALA A 164 -3.10 -22.76 -0.77
N ARG A 165 -3.21 -22.73 -2.11
CA ARG A 165 -2.79 -23.84 -2.98
C ARG A 165 -1.30 -24.12 -2.84
N LEU A 166 -0.44 -23.10 -2.83
CA LEU A 166 1.00 -23.25 -2.62
C LEU A 166 1.31 -23.83 -1.23
N ASN A 167 0.63 -23.34 -0.18
CA ASN A 167 0.77 -23.86 1.17
C ASN A 167 0.42 -25.36 1.24
N ASN A 168 -0.67 -25.78 0.58
CA ASN A 168 -1.09 -27.19 0.51
C ASN A 168 -0.10 -28.05 -0.30
N GLY A 169 0.50 -27.49 -1.36
CA GLY A 169 1.58 -28.14 -2.10
C GLY A 169 2.78 -28.48 -1.20
N ILE A 170 3.28 -27.50 -0.45
CA ILE A 170 4.39 -27.68 0.49
C ILE A 170 4.01 -28.65 1.61
N GLN A 171 2.79 -28.54 2.14
CA GLN A 171 2.26 -29.42 3.17
C GLN A 171 2.33 -30.90 2.76
N SER A 172 2.22 -31.23 1.47
CA SER A 172 2.29 -32.62 1.00
C SER A 172 3.69 -33.24 1.14
N HIS A 173 4.75 -32.42 1.21
CA HIS A 173 6.14 -32.89 1.28
C HIS A 173 6.94 -32.41 2.50
N HIS A 174 6.34 -31.59 3.38
CA HIS A 174 7.04 -30.93 4.49
C HIS A 174 7.84 -31.85 5.42
N ARG A 175 7.45 -33.12 5.58
CA ARG A 175 8.18 -34.10 6.41
C ARG A 175 9.48 -34.58 5.77
N LYS A 176 9.64 -34.38 4.47
CA LYS A 176 10.77 -34.87 3.68
C LYS A 176 11.91 -33.86 3.56
N GLY A 177 11.67 -32.58 3.86
CA GLY A 177 12.71 -31.55 3.84
C GLY A 177 12.15 -30.14 3.74
N LYS A 178 13.07 -29.19 3.50
CA LYS A 178 12.84 -27.74 3.63
C LYS A 178 12.47 -27.01 2.33
N PHE A 179 12.59 -27.68 1.19
CA PHE A 179 12.25 -27.14 -0.13
C PHE A 179 10.81 -27.52 -0.50
N PHE A 180 10.27 -26.97 -1.59
CA PHE A 180 8.87 -27.11 -1.94
C PHE A 180 8.43 -28.58 -2.07
N LEU A 181 9.26 -29.42 -2.72
CA LEU A 181 9.05 -30.86 -2.88
C LEU A 181 9.84 -31.71 -1.87
N GLY A 182 10.22 -31.14 -0.72
CA GLY A 182 10.89 -31.85 0.37
C GLY A 182 12.40 -31.62 0.43
N SER A 183 13.21 -32.66 0.27
CA SER A 183 14.67 -32.59 0.54
C SER A 183 15.49 -32.01 -0.62
N LYS A 184 15.00 -32.11 -1.85
CA LYS A 184 15.72 -31.67 -3.05
C LYS A 184 15.26 -30.28 -3.48
N PHE A 185 16.21 -29.41 -3.79
CA PHE A 185 15.94 -28.13 -4.44
C PHE A 185 15.67 -28.41 -5.93
N THR A 186 14.62 -27.82 -6.48
CA THR A 186 14.15 -28.11 -7.85
C THR A 186 13.80 -26.84 -8.62
N LEU A 187 13.43 -26.98 -9.90
CA LEU A 187 12.87 -25.86 -10.66
C LEU A 187 11.64 -25.24 -9.97
N VAL A 188 10.86 -25.99 -9.19
CA VAL A 188 9.71 -25.41 -8.46
C VAL A 188 10.16 -24.27 -7.55
N ASP A 189 11.27 -24.48 -6.83
CA ASP A 189 11.82 -23.47 -5.93
C ASP A 189 12.39 -22.27 -6.69
N VAL A 190 13.08 -22.53 -7.82
CA VAL A 190 13.61 -21.49 -8.72
C VAL A 190 12.49 -20.57 -9.20
N TYR A 191 11.34 -21.13 -9.61
CA TYR A 191 10.23 -20.35 -10.12
C TYR A 191 9.46 -19.61 -9.03
N LEU A 192 9.31 -20.22 -7.85
CA LEU A 192 8.45 -19.74 -6.77
C LEU A 192 9.07 -18.59 -5.98
N ILE A 193 10.30 -18.75 -5.47
CA ILE A 193 10.82 -17.83 -4.45
C ILE A 193 10.95 -16.37 -4.91
N PRO A 194 11.34 -16.04 -6.16
CA PRO A 194 11.42 -14.65 -6.58
C PRO A 194 10.07 -13.94 -6.48
N PHE A 195 8.99 -14.63 -6.85
CA PHE A 195 7.63 -14.08 -6.87
C PHE A 195 6.99 -14.12 -5.48
N LEU A 196 7.16 -15.21 -4.72
CA LEU A 196 6.67 -15.28 -3.34
C LEU A 196 7.28 -14.18 -2.45
N SER A 197 8.52 -13.78 -2.72
CA SER A 197 9.18 -12.68 -2.00
C SER A 197 8.60 -11.30 -2.33
N LEU A 198 7.83 -11.17 -3.42
CA LEU A 198 7.10 -9.94 -3.71
C LEU A 198 5.89 -9.73 -2.77
N MET A 199 5.50 -10.73 -1.97
CA MET A 199 4.45 -10.55 -0.96
C MET A 199 4.76 -9.41 0.02
N ASP A 200 6.04 -9.18 0.34
CA ASP A 200 6.42 -8.07 1.23
C ASP A 200 6.10 -6.71 0.60
N HIS A 201 6.17 -6.62 -0.73
CA HIS A 201 5.79 -5.43 -1.51
C HIS A 201 4.28 -5.31 -1.66
N VAL A 202 3.58 -6.44 -1.87
CA VAL A 202 2.11 -6.49 -1.85
C VAL A 202 1.59 -5.95 -0.52
N THR A 203 2.10 -6.45 0.61
CA THR A 203 1.70 -5.95 1.94
C THR A 203 2.01 -4.47 2.10
N TYR A 204 3.19 -4.02 1.64
CA TYR A 204 3.57 -2.63 1.76
C TYR A 204 2.69 -1.66 0.95
N ILE A 205 2.22 -2.07 -0.23
CA ILE A 205 1.52 -1.21 -1.20
C ILE A 205 -0.01 -1.38 -1.15
N ARG A 206 -0.48 -2.62 -0.96
CA ARG A 206 -1.90 -3.01 -0.99
C ARG A 206 -2.45 -3.43 0.36
N GLY A 207 -1.58 -3.67 1.35
CA GLY A 207 -2.01 -4.16 2.66
C GLY A 207 -2.32 -5.66 2.72
N PHE A 208 -2.43 -6.35 1.58
CA PHE A 208 -2.69 -7.79 1.59
C PHE A 208 -1.50 -8.53 2.19
N SER A 209 -1.79 -9.41 3.15
CA SER A 209 -0.77 -10.11 3.91
C SER A 209 -0.92 -11.61 3.75
N LEU A 210 0.18 -12.33 3.93
CA LEU A 210 0.14 -13.78 3.95
C LEU A 210 -0.67 -14.25 5.16
N ASN A 211 -1.76 -14.99 4.93
CA ASN A 211 -2.61 -15.50 5.99
C ASN A 211 -1.76 -16.26 7.05
N PRO A 212 -1.84 -15.92 8.35
CA PRO A 212 -1.04 -16.56 9.40
C PRO A 212 -1.23 -18.07 9.49
N SER A 213 -2.37 -18.60 9.03
CA SER A 213 -2.63 -20.05 8.97
C SER A 213 -1.77 -20.79 7.94
N TYR A 214 -1.22 -20.10 6.93
CA TYR A 214 -0.36 -20.67 5.88
C TYR A 214 1.08 -20.87 6.37
N THR A 215 1.21 -21.54 7.52
CA THR A 215 2.47 -21.74 8.24
C THR A 215 3.54 -22.45 7.42
N ARG A 216 3.16 -23.33 6.47
CA ARG A 216 4.12 -24.02 5.60
C ARG A 216 4.71 -23.10 4.57
N LEU A 217 3.89 -22.26 3.95
CA LEU A 217 4.35 -21.28 2.99
C LEU A 217 5.22 -20.20 3.66
N SER A 218 4.80 -19.71 4.84
CA SER A 218 5.61 -18.79 5.66
C SER A 218 6.96 -19.39 6.06
N GLY A 219 6.96 -20.64 6.55
CA GLY A 219 8.18 -21.35 6.92
C GLY A 219 9.11 -21.58 5.73
N TYR A 220 8.55 -21.96 4.58
CA TYR A 220 9.29 -22.10 3.33
C TYR A 220 9.95 -20.78 2.90
N LYS A 221 9.19 -19.67 2.88
CA LYS A 221 9.73 -18.34 2.54
C LYS A 221 10.90 -17.98 3.46
N ALA A 222 10.76 -18.19 4.77
CA ALA A 222 11.81 -17.90 5.75
C ALA A 222 13.08 -18.74 5.52
N VAL A 223 12.94 -20.04 5.26
CA VAL A 223 14.07 -20.93 4.91
C VAL A 223 14.77 -20.40 3.66
N MET A 224 14.01 -20.09 2.62
CA MET A 224 14.55 -19.65 1.35
C MET A 224 15.30 -18.33 1.44
N CYS A 225 14.85 -17.37 2.26
CA CYS A 225 15.57 -16.10 2.51
C CYS A 225 17.00 -16.29 3.05
N THR A 226 17.32 -17.46 3.62
CA THR A 226 18.68 -17.77 4.10
C THR A 226 19.43 -18.76 3.20
N PHE A 227 18.78 -19.28 2.16
CA PHE A 227 19.33 -20.30 1.28
C PHE A 227 20.48 -19.75 0.42
N LYS A 228 21.59 -20.50 0.30
CA LYS A 228 22.80 -20.06 -0.43
C LYS A 228 22.52 -19.65 -1.88
N GLY A 229 21.58 -20.30 -2.55
CA GLY A 229 21.21 -20.00 -3.94
C GLY A 229 20.27 -18.81 -4.10
N TYR A 230 19.62 -18.35 -3.03
CA TYR A 230 18.67 -17.23 -3.08
C TYR A 230 19.16 -15.97 -2.36
N LYS A 231 19.85 -16.11 -1.23
CA LYS A 231 20.38 -14.99 -0.44
C LYS A 231 21.13 -13.93 -1.27
N PRO A 232 22.01 -14.29 -2.23
CA PRO A 232 22.75 -13.32 -3.04
C PRO A 232 21.91 -12.61 -4.13
N VAL A 233 20.69 -13.09 -4.40
CA VAL A 233 19.83 -12.53 -5.44
C VAL A 233 18.69 -11.66 -4.89
N GLN A 234 18.50 -11.64 -3.57
CA GLN A 234 17.50 -10.81 -2.93
C GLN A 234 17.75 -9.34 -3.23
N VAL A 235 16.67 -8.64 -3.55
CA VAL A 235 16.70 -7.20 -3.77
C VAL A 235 16.46 -6.51 -2.44
N GLY A 236 17.29 -5.53 -2.11
CA GLY A 236 17.08 -4.70 -0.93
C GLY A 236 15.67 -4.10 -0.93
N THR A 237 14.96 -4.25 0.18
CA THR A 237 13.56 -3.84 0.32
C THR A 237 13.33 -2.38 -0.07
N ASP A 238 14.30 -1.51 0.19
CA ASP A 238 14.13 -0.06 -0.01
C ASP A 238 14.19 0.34 -1.48
N LEU A 239 15.04 -0.32 -2.28
CA LEU A 239 15.15 -0.07 -3.71
C LEU A 239 13.87 -0.50 -4.43
N ALA A 240 13.38 -1.70 -4.14
CA ALA A 240 12.17 -2.24 -4.74
C ALA A 240 10.91 -1.47 -4.31
N LYS A 241 10.82 -1.08 -3.03
CA LYS A 241 9.79 -0.13 -2.57
C LYS A 241 9.82 1.16 -3.36
N THR A 242 10.98 1.81 -3.51
CA THR A 242 11.10 3.09 -4.22
C THR A 242 10.58 3.00 -5.67
N ILE A 243 10.98 1.95 -6.40
CA ILE A 243 10.55 1.75 -7.79
C ILE A 243 9.05 1.54 -7.87
N LEU A 244 8.49 0.67 -7.02
CA LEU A 244 7.08 0.36 -7.03
C LEU A 244 6.20 1.53 -6.55
N VAL A 245 6.66 2.33 -5.59
CA VAL A 245 5.93 3.52 -5.12
C VAL A 245 5.71 4.52 -6.25
N LYS A 246 6.78 4.82 -7.00
CA LYS A 246 6.72 5.76 -8.13
C LYS A 246 5.72 5.34 -9.22
N SER A 247 5.57 4.03 -9.46
CA SER A 247 4.66 3.52 -10.49
C SER A 247 3.24 3.24 -9.99
N ALA A 248 3.08 2.73 -8.77
CA ALA A 248 1.80 2.20 -8.28
C ALA A 248 1.07 3.09 -7.27
N VAL A 249 1.76 4.07 -6.66
CA VAL A 249 1.22 4.90 -5.56
C VAL A 249 1.17 6.38 -5.93
N GLU A 250 2.20 6.91 -6.58
CA GLU A 250 2.20 8.33 -7.01
C GLU A 250 1.33 8.59 -8.25
N LYS A 251 1.02 7.55 -9.02
CA LYS A 251 0.24 7.61 -10.27
C LYS A 251 -0.77 6.47 -10.35
N PRO A 252 -1.68 6.34 -9.37
CA PRO A 252 -2.64 5.25 -9.38
C PRO A 252 -3.63 5.43 -10.54
N PRO A 253 -4.24 4.33 -11.02
CA PRO A 253 -5.44 4.46 -11.83
C PRO A 253 -6.54 5.12 -11.01
N GLN A 254 -7.38 5.92 -11.66
CA GLN A 254 -8.51 6.61 -11.03
C GLN A 254 -8.16 7.37 -9.71
N PRO A 255 -7.24 8.34 -9.74
CA PRO A 255 -6.70 8.98 -8.52
C PRO A 255 -7.76 9.76 -7.73
N LEU A 256 -8.76 10.36 -8.40
CA LEU A 256 -9.83 11.09 -7.72
C LEU A 256 -10.82 10.14 -7.04
N VAL A 257 -11.18 9.04 -7.72
CA VAL A 257 -12.02 7.98 -7.14
C VAL A 257 -11.32 7.37 -5.92
N THR A 258 -10.04 7.04 -6.06
CA THR A 258 -9.25 6.48 -4.93
C THR A 258 -9.17 7.46 -3.76
N LEU A 259 -9.00 8.76 -4.03
CA LEU A 259 -9.02 9.79 -2.99
C LEU A 259 -10.35 9.81 -2.23
N ALA A 260 -11.48 9.84 -2.94
CA ALA A 260 -12.82 9.85 -2.32
C ALA A 260 -13.05 8.58 -1.49
N LEU A 261 -12.76 7.40 -2.03
CA LEU A 261 -12.88 6.13 -1.31
C LEU A 261 -12.06 6.09 -0.01
N LEU A 262 -10.83 6.62 -0.02
CA LEU A 262 -10.02 6.73 1.18
C LEU A 262 -10.62 7.73 2.19
N GLN A 263 -11.17 8.86 1.72
CA GLN A 263 -11.88 9.79 2.59
C GLN A 263 -13.12 9.14 3.23
N HIS A 264 -13.92 8.38 2.47
CA HIS A 264 -15.08 7.64 2.98
C HIS A 264 -14.68 6.63 4.06
N LYS A 265 -13.60 5.86 3.82
CA LYS A 265 -13.07 4.91 4.80
C LYS A 265 -12.69 5.60 6.11
N SER A 266 -11.95 6.70 6.03
CA SER A 266 -11.54 7.48 7.20
C SER A 266 -12.75 8.05 7.96
N ILE A 267 -13.70 8.66 7.24
CA ILE A 267 -14.91 9.23 7.83
C ILE A 267 -15.74 8.16 8.53
N ARG A 268 -15.98 7.02 7.88
CA ARG A 268 -16.70 5.88 8.48
C ARG A 268 -16.02 5.40 9.76
N TRP A 269 -14.69 5.27 9.75
CA TRP A 269 -13.92 4.86 10.92
C TRP A 269 -14.11 5.82 12.11
N HIS A 270 -14.02 7.12 11.86
CA HIS A 270 -14.23 8.14 12.90
C HIS A 270 -15.67 8.20 13.39
N LEU A 271 -16.64 8.05 12.49
CA LEU A 271 -18.06 8.04 12.84
C LEU A 271 -18.42 6.81 13.69
N GLU A 272 -17.93 5.62 13.33
CA GLU A 272 -18.06 4.40 14.14
C GLU A 272 -17.44 4.56 15.53
N ALA A 273 -16.26 5.18 15.62
CA ALA A 273 -15.61 5.47 16.89
C ALA A 273 -16.44 6.46 17.74
N PHE A 274 -17.04 7.46 17.10
CA PHE A 274 -17.90 8.43 17.76
C PHE A 274 -19.21 7.80 18.27
N VAL A 275 -19.86 6.96 17.46
CA VAL A 275 -21.07 6.22 17.87
C VAL A 275 -20.78 5.36 19.10
N LYS A 276 -19.69 4.58 19.07
CA LYS A 276 -19.26 3.76 20.21
C LYS A 276 -19.00 4.59 21.47
N LEU A 277 -18.40 5.78 21.32
CA LEU A 277 -18.17 6.70 22.45
C LEU A 277 -19.48 7.19 23.07
N VAL A 278 -20.45 7.59 22.25
CA VAL A 278 -21.76 8.06 22.73
C VAL A 278 -22.55 6.92 23.37
N GLN A 279 -22.53 5.72 22.79
CA GLN A 279 -23.11 4.50 23.37
C GLN A 279 -22.49 4.16 24.73
N GLU A 280 -21.16 4.27 24.86
CA GLU A 280 -20.47 4.06 26.14
C GLU A 280 -21.00 5.04 27.18
N PHE A 281 -21.12 6.33 26.82
CA PHE A 281 -21.64 7.34 27.72
C PHE A 281 -23.08 7.07 28.16
N ASP A 282 -23.97 6.70 27.23
CA ASP A 282 -25.35 6.33 27.58
C ASP A 282 -25.40 5.08 28.47
N SER A 283 -24.58 4.07 28.17
CA SER A 283 -24.51 2.84 28.97
C SER A 283 -24.09 3.10 30.43
N ILE A 284 -23.09 3.97 30.64
CA ILE A 284 -22.65 4.40 31.97
C ILE A 284 -23.78 5.14 32.66
N ASN A 285 -24.41 6.07 31.94
CA ASN A 285 -25.48 6.93 32.44
C ASN A 285 -26.77 6.17 32.80
N ARG A 286 -27.02 5.00 32.20
CA ARG A 286 -28.12 4.08 32.55
C ARG A 286 -27.86 3.23 33.79
N ARG A 287 -26.63 3.19 34.32
CA ARG A 287 -26.33 2.39 35.53
C ARG A 287 -27.06 2.94 36.76
N ALA A 288 -27.54 2.01 37.60
CA ALA A 288 -28.24 2.34 38.84
C ALA A 288 -27.32 2.99 39.90
N SER A 289 -26.03 2.63 39.88
CA SER A 289 -25.00 3.19 40.75
C SER A 289 -23.69 3.35 39.99
N ILE A 290 -23.03 4.49 40.19
CA ILE A 290 -21.70 4.83 39.65
C ILE A 290 -20.92 5.43 40.81
N ASP A 291 -19.70 4.96 41.07
CA ASP A 291 -18.89 5.52 42.15
C ASP A 291 -18.39 6.95 41.83
N THR A 292 -17.86 7.64 42.83
CA THR A 292 -17.42 9.04 42.71
C THR A 292 -16.26 9.22 41.73
N MET A 293 -15.35 8.24 41.64
CA MET A 293 -14.21 8.28 40.73
C MET A 293 -14.69 8.11 39.28
N GLN A 294 -15.52 7.10 39.02
CA GLN A 294 -16.13 6.85 37.72
C GLN A 294 -16.98 8.03 37.24
N ARG A 295 -17.74 8.68 38.13
CA ARG A 295 -18.51 9.88 37.80
C ARG A 295 -17.62 11.06 37.39
N THR A 296 -16.48 11.22 38.06
CA THR A 296 -15.50 12.27 37.75
C THR A 296 -14.81 12.02 36.41
N VAL A 297 -14.39 10.77 36.16
CA VAL A 297 -13.80 10.36 34.88
C VAL A 297 -14.81 10.52 33.74
N PHE A 298 -16.04 10.05 33.93
CA PHE A 298 -17.14 10.20 32.98
C PHE A 298 -17.39 11.68 32.65
N GLY A 299 -17.51 12.55 33.65
CA GLY A 299 -17.69 13.99 33.44
C GLY A 299 -16.51 14.67 32.74
N THR A 300 -15.28 14.17 32.94
CA THR A 300 -14.10 14.70 32.25
C THR A 300 -14.09 14.27 30.78
N ARG A 301 -14.35 13.00 30.49
CA ARG A 301 -14.41 12.47 29.11
C ARG A 301 -15.59 13.06 28.32
N LEU A 302 -16.74 13.28 28.97
CA LEU A 302 -17.93 13.86 28.33
C LEU A 302 -17.66 15.28 27.79
N LYS A 303 -16.78 16.05 28.44
CA LYS A 303 -16.40 17.40 27.98
C LYS A 303 -15.62 17.41 26.67
N GLU A 304 -15.01 16.30 26.27
CA GLU A 304 -14.33 16.18 24.98
C GLU A 304 -15.31 15.90 23.83
N LEU A 305 -16.55 15.48 24.12
CA LEU A 305 -17.53 15.08 23.11
C LEU A 305 -17.79 16.15 22.03
N PRO A 306 -17.99 17.45 22.38
CA PRO A 306 -18.16 18.50 21.36
C PRO A 306 -16.95 18.64 20.44
N LYS A 307 -15.74 18.53 21.01
CA LYS A 307 -14.48 18.68 20.26
C LYS A 307 -14.23 17.49 19.33
N VAL A 308 -14.58 16.27 19.75
CA VAL A 308 -14.49 15.08 18.88
C VAL A 308 -15.48 15.22 17.73
N TYR A 309 -16.74 15.58 18.02
CA TYR A 309 -17.75 15.73 16.98
C TYR A 309 -17.45 16.88 16.01
N ASP A 310 -17.02 18.04 16.50
CA ASP A 310 -16.69 19.19 15.65
C ASP A 310 -15.58 18.87 14.64
N ARG A 311 -14.61 18.01 15.00
CA ARG A 311 -13.58 17.53 14.05
C ARG A 311 -14.14 16.61 12.96
N LEU A 312 -15.01 15.67 13.35
CA LEU A 312 -15.69 14.78 12.41
C LEU A 312 -16.61 15.56 11.47
N LEU A 313 -17.40 16.48 12.02
CA LEU A 313 -18.29 17.36 11.28
C LEU A 313 -17.52 18.19 10.25
N GLU A 314 -16.39 18.76 10.64
CA GLU A 314 -15.57 19.54 9.73
C GLU A 314 -14.98 18.67 8.60
N LEU A 315 -14.52 17.46 8.91
CA LEU A 315 -14.02 16.51 7.91
C LEU A 315 -15.12 16.14 6.88
N LEU A 316 -16.34 15.84 7.36
CA LEU A 316 -17.52 15.58 6.52
C LEU A 316 -17.85 16.77 5.62
N GLN A 317 -17.85 17.98 6.17
CA GLN A 317 -18.18 19.20 5.42
C GLN A 317 -17.15 19.50 4.33
N GLU A 318 -15.86 19.35 4.61
CA GLU A 318 -14.80 19.55 3.62
C GLU A 318 -14.86 18.51 2.49
N HIS A 319 -15.20 17.27 2.83
CA HIS A 319 -15.40 16.20 1.86
C HIS A 319 -16.62 16.47 0.94
N ALA A 320 -17.78 16.78 1.52
CA ALA A 320 -18.98 17.13 0.75
C ALA A 320 -18.75 18.36 -0.15
N GLN A 321 -18.00 19.38 0.32
CA GLN A 321 -17.63 20.54 -0.50
C GLN A 321 -16.73 20.17 -1.67
N MET A 322 -15.81 19.22 -1.50
CA MET A 322 -14.98 18.73 -2.59
C MET A 322 -15.82 18.03 -3.66
N GLU A 323 -16.77 17.20 -3.25
CA GLU A 323 -17.67 16.51 -4.16
C GLU A 323 -18.51 17.49 -4.96
N GLU A 324 -19.17 18.44 -4.28
CA GLU A 324 -20.01 19.45 -4.91
C GLU A 324 -19.27 20.34 -5.91
N ARG A 325 -18.00 20.64 -5.65
CA ARG A 325 -17.21 21.60 -6.43
C ARG A 325 -16.30 20.96 -7.46
N VAL A 326 -15.97 19.67 -7.33
CA VAL A 326 -15.03 18.97 -8.19
C VAL A 326 -15.68 17.78 -8.89
N ILE A 327 -16.33 16.89 -8.15
CA ILE A 327 -16.86 15.63 -8.69
C ILE A 327 -18.18 15.86 -9.41
N PHE A 328 -19.15 16.50 -8.75
CA PHE A 328 -20.48 16.73 -9.30
C PHE A 328 -20.47 17.53 -10.62
N PRO A 329 -19.71 18.62 -10.78
CA PRO A 329 -19.64 19.33 -12.06
C PRO A 329 -19.06 18.47 -13.19
N ALA A 330 -18.18 17.53 -12.88
CA ALA A 330 -17.64 16.60 -13.86
C ALA A 330 -18.65 15.53 -14.28
N LEU A 331 -19.49 15.08 -13.34
CA LEU A 331 -20.55 14.10 -13.57
C LEU A 331 -21.80 14.68 -14.22
N GLU A 332 -22.04 15.99 -14.08
CA GLU A 332 -23.21 16.67 -14.66
C GLU A 332 -23.31 16.49 -16.18
N MET A 333 -22.17 16.32 -16.86
CA MET A 333 -22.11 16.02 -18.29
C MET A 333 -22.49 14.58 -18.65
N ALA A 334 -22.40 13.65 -17.71
CA ALA A 334 -22.72 12.22 -17.92
C ALA A 334 -24.12 11.86 -17.41
N ASP A 335 -24.48 12.35 -16.23
CA ASP A 335 -25.81 12.15 -15.65
C ASP A 335 -26.22 13.34 -14.76
N GLN A 336 -27.01 14.23 -15.35
CA GLN A 336 -27.54 15.41 -14.64
C GLN A 336 -28.51 15.01 -13.53
N ALA A 337 -29.35 13.99 -13.74
CA ALA A 337 -30.38 13.60 -12.78
C ALA A 337 -29.75 13.01 -11.51
N LEU A 338 -28.70 12.18 -11.68
CA LEU A 338 -27.92 11.63 -10.58
C LEU A 338 -27.23 12.73 -9.77
N THR A 339 -26.61 13.69 -10.46
CA THR A 339 -25.95 14.84 -9.81
C THR A 339 -26.94 15.72 -9.05
N GLU A 340 -28.15 15.92 -9.58
CA GLU A 340 -29.23 16.63 -8.88
C GLU A 340 -29.74 15.88 -7.66
N SER A 341 -29.74 14.53 -7.68
CA SER A 341 -30.07 13.72 -6.51
C SER A 341 -29.00 13.90 -5.43
N ALA A 342 -27.73 13.72 -5.77
CA ALA A 342 -26.62 13.83 -4.82
C ALA A 342 -26.58 15.19 -4.12
N ARG A 343 -26.80 16.29 -4.86
CA ARG A 343 -26.91 17.64 -4.26
C ARG A 343 -28.10 17.78 -3.30
N LYS A 344 -29.24 17.11 -3.58
CA LYS A 344 -30.39 17.10 -2.66
C LYS A 344 -30.07 16.28 -1.42
N ASP A 345 -29.29 15.22 -1.54
CA ASP A 345 -28.89 14.37 -0.42
C ASP A 345 -28.01 15.19 0.55
N HIS A 346 -26.97 15.85 0.05
CA HIS A 346 -26.15 16.78 0.86
C HIS A 346 -26.96 17.90 1.53
N ALA A 347 -27.95 18.46 0.82
CA ALA A 347 -28.83 19.48 1.38
C ALA A 347 -29.69 18.94 2.55
N ARG A 348 -30.01 17.64 2.57
CA ARG A 348 -30.72 16.97 3.68
C ARG A 348 -29.77 16.59 4.82
N ASP A 349 -28.52 16.25 4.52
CA ASP A 349 -27.53 15.83 5.53
C ASP A 349 -27.09 16.97 6.44
N LEU A 350 -26.97 18.19 5.89
CA LEU A 350 -26.48 19.34 6.66
C LEU A 350 -27.35 19.66 7.90
N PRO A 351 -28.70 19.69 7.83
CA PRO A 351 -29.55 19.77 9.01
C PRO A 351 -29.35 18.63 10.01
N VAL A 352 -29.14 17.38 9.55
CA VAL A 352 -28.94 16.22 10.42
C VAL A 352 -27.65 16.35 11.22
N MET A 353 -26.56 16.67 10.53
CA MET A 353 -25.25 16.93 11.11
C MET A 353 -25.29 18.06 12.17
N ASN A 354 -25.93 19.17 11.84
CA ASN A 354 -26.10 20.27 12.80
C ASN A 354 -27.01 19.87 13.97
N GLY A 355 -28.02 19.04 13.74
CA GLY A 355 -28.90 18.52 14.78
C GLY A 355 -28.14 17.71 15.84
N VAL A 356 -27.22 16.84 15.44
CA VAL A 356 -26.33 16.12 16.37
C VAL A 356 -25.49 17.10 17.19
N ARG A 357 -24.95 18.14 16.56
CA ARG A 357 -24.18 19.19 17.24
C ARG A 357 -25.01 19.91 18.31
N GLU A 358 -26.25 20.26 18.00
CA GLU A 358 -27.15 20.92 18.94
C GLU A 358 -27.56 19.98 20.08
N ASP A 359 -27.81 18.70 19.81
CA ASP A 359 -28.08 17.70 20.84
C ASP A 359 -26.90 17.55 21.81
N ILE A 360 -25.65 17.54 21.30
CA ILE A 360 -24.44 17.55 22.14
C ILE A 360 -24.43 18.78 23.06
N LYS A 361 -24.72 19.98 22.54
CA LYS A 361 -24.80 21.20 23.36
C LYS A 361 -25.89 21.08 24.42
N GLY A 362 -27.04 20.50 24.07
CA GLY A 362 -28.14 20.20 24.99
C GLY A 362 -27.68 19.30 26.14
N VAL A 363 -27.02 18.17 25.82
CA VAL A 363 -26.45 17.27 26.84
C VAL A 363 -25.45 18.01 27.74
N MET A 364 -24.57 18.84 27.17
CA MET A 364 -23.57 19.58 27.93
C MET A 364 -24.17 20.64 28.86
N ALA A 365 -25.34 21.19 28.53
CA ALA A 365 -26.02 22.19 29.34
C ALA A 365 -26.77 21.60 30.55
N LEU A 366 -27.06 20.29 30.52
CA LEU A 366 -27.85 19.62 31.55
C LEU A 366 -27.00 19.16 32.74
N ARG A 367 -27.63 19.12 33.93
CA ARG A 367 -26.96 18.66 35.14
C ARG A 367 -26.74 17.15 35.08
N GLN A 368 -25.48 16.75 34.98
CA GLN A 368 -25.06 15.36 34.90
C GLN A 368 -25.80 14.43 35.89
N GLY A 369 -26.40 13.37 35.33
CA GLY A 369 -27.04 12.29 36.07
C GLY A 369 -28.49 12.55 36.54
N ASN A 370 -29.05 13.74 36.29
CA ASN A 370 -30.50 13.97 36.43
C ASN A 370 -31.28 13.25 35.31
N PHE A 371 -32.61 13.22 35.42
CA PHE A 371 -33.48 12.55 34.44
C PHE A 371 -33.28 13.15 33.02
N ASP A 372 -33.36 14.47 32.89
CA ASP A 372 -33.26 15.16 31.60
C ASP A 372 -31.93 14.90 30.90
N HIS A 373 -30.80 14.92 31.63
CA HIS A 373 -29.48 14.59 31.09
C HIS A 373 -29.44 13.15 30.59
N ARG A 374 -30.10 12.22 31.30
CA ARG A 374 -30.13 10.83 30.88
C ARG A 374 -30.94 10.63 29.61
N GLU A 375 -32.10 11.28 29.53
CA GLU A 375 -32.95 11.24 28.35
C GLU A 375 -32.26 11.88 27.15
N ALA A 376 -31.67 13.07 27.32
CA ALA A 376 -30.94 13.77 26.27
C ALA A 376 -29.76 12.95 25.72
N LEU A 377 -29.01 12.27 26.59
CA LEU A 377 -27.91 11.41 26.16
C LEU A 377 -28.41 10.17 25.40
N SER A 378 -29.51 9.56 25.83
CA SER A 378 -30.14 8.45 25.10
C SER A 378 -30.66 8.90 23.73
N ALA A 379 -31.26 10.09 23.64
CA ALA A 379 -31.74 10.64 22.38
C ALA A 379 -30.58 10.95 21.42
N LEU A 380 -29.47 11.50 21.95
CA LEU A 380 -28.24 11.71 21.19
C LEU A 380 -27.68 10.40 20.65
N THR A 381 -27.65 9.33 21.47
CA THR A 381 -27.21 7.99 21.01
C THR A 381 -28.03 7.53 19.81
N THR A 382 -29.36 7.53 19.93
CA THR A 382 -30.24 7.10 18.84
C THR A 382 -30.04 7.93 17.58
N ARG A 383 -29.94 9.27 17.70
CA ARG A 383 -29.70 10.13 16.54
C ARG A 383 -28.36 9.82 15.86
N VAL A 384 -27.31 9.60 16.63
CA VAL A 384 -25.96 9.34 16.10
C VAL A 384 -25.89 7.97 15.42
N GLU A 385 -26.61 6.97 15.94
CA GLU A 385 -26.77 5.66 15.29
C GLU A 385 -27.52 5.78 13.96
N ASP A 386 -28.64 6.51 13.93
CA ASP A 386 -29.39 6.77 12.69
C ASP A 386 -28.54 7.54 11.66
N PHE A 387 -27.77 8.52 12.13
CA PHE A 387 -26.85 9.29 11.29
C PHE A 387 -25.73 8.41 10.70
N GLU A 388 -25.18 7.49 11.48
CA GLU A 388 -24.18 6.52 11.00
C GLU A 388 -24.72 5.65 9.87
N ILE A 389 -25.93 5.12 10.03
CA ILE A 389 -26.60 4.31 9.00
C ILE A 389 -26.74 5.14 7.72
N HIS A 390 -27.22 6.38 7.84
CA HIS A 390 -27.45 7.24 6.68
C HIS A 390 -26.16 7.56 5.91
N VAL A 391 -25.09 7.97 6.61
CA VAL A 391 -23.78 8.25 5.99
C VAL A 391 -23.21 7.01 5.30
N LYS A 392 -23.40 5.82 5.89
CA LYS A 392 -22.95 4.57 5.27
C LYS A 392 -23.73 4.26 3.99
N GLU A 393 -25.03 4.47 3.97
CA GLU A 393 -25.87 4.29 2.78
C GLU A 393 -25.49 5.29 1.68
N HIS A 394 -25.36 6.57 2.02
CA HIS A 394 -24.93 7.64 1.10
C HIS A 394 -23.60 7.30 0.43
N PHE A 395 -22.57 6.97 1.21
CA PHE A 395 -21.28 6.59 0.65
C PHE A 395 -21.38 5.33 -0.22
N LEU A 396 -22.16 4.33 0.16
CA LEU A 396 -22.31 3.12 -0.66
C LEU A 396 -22.94 3.42 -2.03
N GLU A 397 -23.90 4.35 -2.09
CA GLU A 397 -24.50 4.82 -3.34
C GLU A 397 -23.47 5.54 -4.21
N GLU A 398 -22.69 6.46 -3.64
CA GLU A 398 -21.62 7.16 -4.36
C GLU A 398 -20.55 6.20 -4.89
N GLU A 399 -20.09 5.29 -4.04
CA GLU A 399 -19.03 4.34 -4.35
C GLU A 399 -19.41 3.42 -5.53
N LYS A 400 -20.69 3.05 -5.63
CA LYS A 400 -21.19 2.11 -6.64
C LYS A 400 -21.76 2.77 -7.89
N GLU A 401 -22.47 3.87 -7.73
CA GLU A 401 -23.26 4.46 -8.81
C GLU A 401 -22.63 5.75 -9.35
N GLN A 402 -22.02 6.60 -8.50
CA GLN A 402 -21.56 7.92 -8.91
C GLN A 402 -20.08 7.93 -9.33
N LEU A 403 -19.18 7.49 -8.46
CA LEU A 403 -17.73 7.55 -8.70
C LEU A 403 -17.28 6.79 -9.96
N PRO A 404 -17.82 5.59 -10.30
CA PRO A 404 -17.47 4.89 -11.53
C PRO A 404 -17.83 5.66 -12.81
N LEU A 405 -18.84 6.55 -12.75
CA LEU A 405 -19.26 7.32 -13.91
C LEU A 405 -18.23 8.36 -14.34
N LEU A 406 -17.27 8.75 -13.51
CA LEU A 406 -16.19 9.64 -13.93
C LEU A 406 -15.44 9.06 -15.15
N GLN A 407 -15.16 7.76 -15.14
CA GLN A 407 -14.53 7.10 -16.27
C GLN A 407 -15.45 7.07 -17.50
N ALA A 408 -16.73 6.75 -17.31
CA ALA A 408 -17.74 6.75 -18.37
C ALA A 408 -17.96 8.14 -18.99
N ALA A 409 -17.85 9.19 -18.19
CA ALA A 409 -17.91 10.60 -18.57
C ALA A 409 -16.66 11.09 -19.32
N GLY A 410 -15.69 10.20 -19.59
CA GLY A 410 -14.46 10.54 -20.31
C GLY A 410 -13.40 11.23 -19.44
N TYR A 411 -13.50 11.11 -18.11
CA TYR A 411 -12.45 11.49 -17.17
C TYR A 411 -11.55 10.30 -16.87
N GLY A 412 -10.65 10.01 -17.81
CA GLY A 412 -9.55 9.06 -17.57
C GLY A 412 -8.51 9.59 -16.59
N THR A 413 -7.55 8.75 -16.21
CA THR A 413 -6.54 8.99 -15.17
C THR A 413 -5.90 10.39 -15.20
N ARG A 414 -5.50 10.88 -16.38
CA ARG A 414 -4.83 12.19 -16.51
C ARG A 414 -5.75 13.37 -16.17
N LYS A 415 -7.03 13.31 -16.57
CA LYS A 415 -8.00 14.37 -16.23
C LYS A 415 -8.33 14.31 -14.74
N GLN A 416 -8.56 13.11 -14.21
CA GLN A 416 -8.77 12.91 -12.78
C GLN A 416 -7.60 13.46 -11.96
N GLN A 417 -6.34 13.21 -12.36
CA GLN A 417 -5.16 13.76 -11.68
C GLN A 417 -5.21 15.29 -11.52
N THR A 418 -5.70 16.00 -12.54
CA THR A 418 -5.83 17.46 -12.51
C THR A 418 -6.92 17.89 -11.53
N MET A 419 -8.04 17.17 -11.53
CA MET A 419 -9.15 17.40 -10.60
C MET A 419 -8.74 17.06 -9.16
N THR A 420 -7.92 16.04 -8.94
CA THR A 420 -7.38 15.71 -7.62
C THR A 420 -6.56 16.88 -7.06
N GLY A 421 -5.75 17.55 -7.88
CA GLY A 421 -5.08 18.79 -7.48
C GLY A 421 -6.06 19.88 -7.04
N GLN A 422 -7.16 20.07 -7.76
CA GLN A 422 -8.23 21.02 -7.38
C GLN A 422 -8.92 20.62 -6.07
N ALA A 423 -9.16 19.33 -5.85
CA ALA A 423 -9.73 18.80 -4.62
C ALA A 423 -8.85 19.13 -3.40
N PHE A 424 -7.53 18.94 -3.50
CA PHE A 424 -6.60 19.32 -2.44
C PHE A 424 -6.63 20.83 -2.13
N MET A 425 -6.81 21.67 -3.14
CA MET A 425 -6.90 23.13 -2.96
C MET A 425 -8.21 23.57 -2.31
N ILE A 426 -9.33 22.91 -2.63
CA ILE A 426 -10.63 23.19 -2.00
C ILE A 426 -10.62 22.73 -0.54
N MET A 427 -10.03 21.56 -0.28
CA MET A 427 -9.94 20.97 1.05
C MET A 427 -8.68 21.41 1.82
N GLU A 428 -8.29 22.68 1.72
CA GLU A 428 -7.05 23.19 2.33
C GLU A 428 -7.03 22.93 3.85
N THR A 429 -8.18 23.05 4.52
CA THR A 429 -8.28 22.84 5.97
C THR A 429 -8.01 21.38 6.34
N THR A 430 -8.63 20.46 5.60
CA THR A 430 -8.44 19.03 5.82
C THR A 430 -6.99 18.60 5.56
N HIS A 431 -6.39 19.08 4.47
CA HIS A 431 -5.02 18.72 4.10
C HIS A 431 -3.94 19.54 4.79
N SER A 432 -4.32 20.46 5.67
CA SER A 432 -3.42 21.16 6.58
C SER A 432 -3.58 20.63 8.00
N ARG A 433 -4.55 21.15 8.76
CA ARG A 433 -4.66 20.89 10.21
C ARG A 433 -5.36 19.57 10.56
N LEU A 434 -6.32 19.11 9.76
CA LEU A 434 -7.03 17.85 10.05
C LEU A 434 -6.36 16.64 9.41
N LEU A 435 -5.27 16.79 8.66
CA LEU A 435 -4.66 15.67 7.95
C LEU A 435 -4.25 14.53 8.90
N PRO A 436 -3.66 14.78 10.09
CA PRO A 436 -3.38 13.70 11.04
C PRO A 436 -4.64 12.96 11.49
N TYR A 437 -5.77 13.67 11.64
CA TYR A 437 -7.06 13.09 11.98
C TYR A 437 -7.59 12.25 10.80
N LEU A 438 -7.57 12.77 9.58
CA LEU A 438 -7.96 12.00 8.39
C LEU A 438 -7.13 10.73 8.25
N LEU A 439 -5.80 10.84 8.34
CA LEU A 439 -4.90 9.69 8.17
C LEU A 439 -5.00 8.66 9.30
N GLU A 440 -5.49 9.05 10.48
CA GLU A 440 -5.73 8.12 11.59
C GLU A 440 -6.78 7.06 11.24
N GLY A 441 -7.80 7.43 10.45
CA GLY A 441 -8.85 6.49 10.03
C GLY A 441 -8.42 5.52 8.94
N LEU A 442 -7.14 5.51 8.55
CA LEU A 442 -6.61 4.75 7.43
C LEU A 442 -5.54 3.73 7.84
N GLN A 443 -5.44 2.66 7.07
CA GLN A 443 -4.38 1.67 7.18
C GLN A 443 -3.01 2.21 6.75
N PRO A 444 -1.89 1.61 7.18
CA PRO A 444 -0.57 2.10 6.78
C PRO A 444 -0.33 2.17 5.26
N HIS A 445 -0.88 1.23 4.50
CA HIS A 445 -0.80 1.24 3.03
C HIS A 445 -1.77 2.26 2.40
N GLU A 446 -2.92 2.51 3.02
CA GLU A 446 -3.88 3.54 2.61
C GLU A 446 -3.35 4.95 2.88
N VAL A 447 -2.69 5.16 4.04
CA VAL A 447 -1.94 6.39 4.33
C VAL A 447 -0.90 6.63 3.24
N HIS A 448 -0.18 5.58 2.82
CA HIS A 448 0.75 5.69 1.70
C HIS A 448 0.05 6.11 0.41
N GLN A 449 -1.05 5.44 0.04
CA GLN A 449 -1.81 5.76 -1.17
C GLN A 449 -2.31 7.20 -1.16
N TYR A 450 -2.89 7.65 -0.04
CA TYR A 450 -3.39 9.00 0.14
C TYR A 450 -2.29 10.04 -0.05
N LEU A 451 -1.17 9.86 0.65
CA LEU A 451 0.00 10.72 0.60
C LEU A 451 0.67 10.69 -0.80
N GLY A 452 0.70 9.55 -1.45
CA GLY A 452 1.20 9.37 -2.81
C GLY A 452 0.35 10.10 -3.84
N ILE A 453 -0.97 10.00 -3.76
CA ILE A 453 -1.92 10.75 -4.60
C ILE A 453 -1.71 12.25 -4.41
N MET A 454 -1.57 12.70 -3.16
CA MET A 454 -1.29 14.10 -2.84
C MET A 454 0.03 14.57 -3.46
N GLN A 455 1.09 13.79 -3.35
CA GLN A 455 2.39 14.10 -3.95
C GLN A 455 2.36 14.05 -5.48
N GLY A 456 1.62 13.12 -6.07
CA GLY A 456 1.49 13.01 -7.53
C GLY A 456 0.66 14.15 -8.13
N SER A 457 -0.31 14.69 -7.39
CA SER A 457 -1.31 15.64 -7.89
C SER A 457 -0.97 17.11 -7.65
N THR A 458 0.13 17.38 -6.96
CA THR A 458 0.59 18.75 -6.63
C THR A 458 1.87 19.10 -7.36
N SER A 459 1.96 20.35 -7.83
CA SER A 459 3.16 20.94 -8.42
C SER A 459 4.25 21.18 -7.37
N ASP A 460 5.49 21.38 -7.81
CA ASP A 460 6.62 21.63 -6.89
C ASP A 460 6.45 22.91 -6.06
N ALA A 461 5.79 23.94 -6.62
CA ALA A 461 5.46 25.16 -5.91
C ALA A 461 4.41 24.93 -4.81
N GLU A 462 3.34 24.19 -5.13
CA GLU A 462 2.30 23.81 -4.16
C GLU A 462 2.87 22.93 -3.04
N LYS A 463 3.69 21.94 -3.38
CA LYS A 463 4.40 21.09 -2.41
C LYS A 463 5.26 21.92 -1.46
N SER A 464 6.04 22.85 -1.98
CA SER A 464 6.91 23.71 -1.18
C SER A 464 6.12 24.55 -0.16
N SER A 465 4.88 24.92 -0.49
CA SER A 465 4.00 25.64 0.43
C SER A 465 3.26 24.72 1.42
N MET A 466 2.84 23.54 0.97
CA MET A 466 1.93 22.66 1.72
C MET A 466 2.66 21.72 2.67
N LEU A 467 3.78 21.12 2.24
CA LEU A 467 4.52 20.12 3.03
C LEU A 467 4.95 20.63 4.42
N PRO A 468 5.43 21.89 4.61
CA PRO A 468 5.76 22.38 5.94
C PRO A 468 4.55 22.46 6.87
N ARG A 469 3.37 22.83 6.34
CA ARG A 469 2.12 22.91 7.11
C ARG A 469 1.65 21.53 7.53
N ILE A 470 1.74 20.56 6.63
CA ILE A 470 1.46 19.15 6.89
C ILE A 470 2.42 18.57 7.93
N ALA A 471 3.72 18.79 7.76
CA ALA A 471 4.74 18.30 8.69
C ALA A 471 4.51 18.86 10.10
N ASN A 472 4.12 20.13 10.19
CA ASN A 472 3.76 20.76 11.46
C ASN A 472 2.49 20.15 12.06
N ALA A 473 1.44 19.91 11.27
CA ALA A 473 0.21 19.28 11.75
C ALA A 473 0.44 17.84 12.24
N LEU A 474 1.28 17.07 11.53
CA LEU A 474 1.68 15.72 11.92
C LEU A 474 2.52 15.69 13.18
N ASN A 475 3.21 16.79 13.53
CA ASN A 475 4.02 16.92 14.73
C ASN A 475 3.14 17.16 15.97
N ASN A 476 2.32 16.16 16.28
CA ASN A 476 1.38 16.17 17.39
C ASN A 476 1.49 14.84 18.15
N ASP A 477 1.75 14.91 19.46
CA ASP A 477 1.91 13.73 20.33
C ASP A 477 0.68 12.80 20.30
N ASP A 478 -0.51 13.38 20.09
CA ASP A 478 -1.74 12.65 19.87
C ASP A 478 -1.59 11.65 18.69
N TYR A 479 -0.98 12.08 17.60
CA TYR A 479 -0.93 11.35 16.33
C TYR A 479 0.44 10.71 16.06
N GLU A 480 1.24 10.42 17.08
CA GLU A 480 2.63 9.94 16.92
C GLU A 480 2.73 8.68 16.03
N ASN A 481 1.76 7.76 16.09
CA ASN A 481 1.75 6.58 15.23
C ASN A 481 1.48 6.94 13.77
N VAL A 482 0.50 7.81 13.52
CA VAL A 482 0.19 8.33 12.17
C VAL A 482 1.40 9.06 11.61
N ARG A 483 2.06 9.90 12.43
CA ARG A 483 3.28 10.61 12.09
C ARG A 483 4.40 9.65 11.68
N LYS A 484 4.64 8.59 12.44
CA LYS A 484 5.67 7.59 12.11
C LYS A 484 5.41 6.93 10.76
N VAL A 485 4.17 6.49 10.52
CA VAL A 485 3.78 5.89 9.24
C VAL A 485 3.94 6.92 8.12
N ALA A 486 3.42 8.13 8.27
CA ALA A 486 3.50 9.17 7.26
C ALA A 486 4.96 9.51 6.90
N ILE A 487 5.87 9.59 7.88
CA ILE A 487 7.30 9.84 7.63
C ILE A 487 7.99 8.62 6.99
N GLU A 488 7.64 7.40 7.39
CA GLU A 488 8.15 6.18 6.75
C GLU A 488 7.77 6.11 5.27
N ARG A 489 6.55 6.55 4.94
CA ARG A 489 6.01 6.51 3.57
C ARG A 489 6.42 7.73 2.73
N MET A 490 6.50 8.91 3.35
CA MET A 490 6.93 10.15 2.73
C MET A 490 8.01 10.84 3.60
N PRO A 491 9.30 10.50 3.42
CA PRO A 491 10.38 11.04 4.25
C PRO A 491 10.52 12.57 4.24
N SER A 492 10.03 13.26 3.21
CA SER A 492 10.01 14.73 3.15
C SER A 492 9.13 15.38 4.23
N LEU A 493 8.27 14.61 4.90
CA LEU A 493 7.50 15.06 6.06
C LEU A 493 8.31 15.05 7.38
N GLY A 494 9.52 14.46 7.35
CA GLY A 494 10.45 14.43 8.47
C GLY A 494 11.16 15.76 8.71
N GLY A 495 10.44 16.76 9.26
CA GLY A 495 11.04 18.00 9.78
C GLY A 495 11.78 17.82 11.12
N PRO A 496 12.45 18.86 11.65
CA PRO A 496 13.17 18.77 12.93
C PRO A 496 12.23 18.31 14.05
N GLN A 497 12.67 17.30 14.80
CA GLN A 497 11.89 16.71 15.89
C GLN A 497 11.61 17.75 16.98
N TYR A 498 10.35 17.88 17.37
CA TYR A 498 10.00 18.53 18.62
C TYR A 498 10.49 17.65 19.77
N THR A 499 11.39 18.19 20.60
CA THR A 499 11.72 17.59 21.90
C THR A 499 10.58 17.90 22.87
N PRO A 500 9.84 16.89 23.37
CA PRO A 500 8.81 17.13 24.37
C PRO A 500 9.44 17.73 25.62
N LYS A 501 8.80 18.75 26.21
CA LYS A 501 9.16 19.21 27.56
C LYS A 501 8.85 18.08 28.54
N GLY A 502 9.89 17.34 28.91
CA GLY A 502 9.99 16.51 30.11
C GLY A 502 8.89 15.47 30.29
N GLN A 503 9.14 14.25 29.82
CA GLN A 503 8.69 13.02 30.49
C GLN A 503 9.52 11.81 30.03
N SER A 504 10.05 11.07 31.00
CA SER A 504 10.88 9.88 30.88
C SER A 504 10.11 8.70 30.28
N ARG A 505 10.67 8.08 29.23
CA ARG A 505 10.12 6.89 28.52
C ARG A 505 10.35 5.59 29.30
N PRO A 506 9.40 4.64 29.29
CA PRO A 506 9.72 3.22 29.32
C PRO A 506 9.92 2.69 27.88
N SER A 507 10.88 1.78 27.73
CA SER A 507 11.15 0.99 26.53
C SER A 507 9.94 0.13 26.14
N MET A 508 9.68 -0.05 24.83
CA MET A 508 8.67 -0.96 24.32
C MET A 508 9.29 -2.15 23.60
N ASP A 509 8.87 -3.33 24.04
CA ASP A 509 9.13 -4.66 23.49
C ASP A 509 8.35 -4.88 22.18
N GLN A 510 8.85 -5.77 21.33
CA GLN A 510 8.27 -6.13 20.03
C GLN A 510 7.09 -7.08 20.22
N GLY A 511 5.85 -6.68 19.87
CA GLY A 511 4.72 -7.61 19.93
C GLY A 511 3.31 -7.08 19.68
N ASP A 512 3.07 -5.76 19.63
CA ASP A 512 1.70 -5.24 19.58
C ASP A 512 1.30 -4.71 18.20
N THR A 513 0.16 -5.19 17.70
CA THR A 513 -0.44 -4.81 16.41
C THR A 513 -1.02 -3.40 16.44
N TRP A 514 -1.02 -2.80 15.26
CA TRP A 514 -1.39 -1.43 14.91
C TRP A 514 -2.80 -0.96 15.34
N TYR A 515 -3.77 -1.87 15.52
CA TYR A 515 -5.14 -1.53 15.96
C TYR A 515 -5.24 -1.22 17.46
N THR A 516 -4.29 -1.71 18.26
CA THR A 516 -4.56 -1.96 19.68
C THR A 516 -4.22 -0.78 20.58
N ARG A 517 -3.59 0.29 20.09
CA ARG A 517 -3.05 1.35 20.98
C ARG A 517 -3.79 2.68 21.01
N ARG A 518 -4.72 2.96 20.10
CA ARG A 518 -5.66 4.08 20.26
C ARG A 518 -7.09 3.69 20.57
N ALA A 519 -7.48 2.45 20.25
CA ALA A 519 -8.63 1.82 20.88
C ALA A 519 -8.40 1.52 22.37
N ILE A 520 -7.21 1.79 22.95
CA ILE A 520 -6.91 1.55 24.37
C ILE A 520 -6.43 2.80 25.13
N SER A 521 -6.02 3.88 24.48
CA SER A 521 -5.65 5.11 25.23
C SER A 521 -6.85 5.97 25.68
N PHE A 522 -8.08 5.58 25.32
CA PHE A 522 -9.32 6.01 25.97
C PHE A 522 -9.88 4.96 26.96
N TYR A 523 -9.19 3.83 27.12
CA TYR A 523 -9.62 2.66 27.89
C TYR A 523 -8.51 2.19 28.84
N THR A 524 -8.30 2.95 29.92
CA THR A 524 -8.01 2.43 31.26
C THR A 524 -8.56 3.41 32.28
#